data_AF-A0A8G1U114-F1
#
_entry.id   AF-A0A8G1U114-F1
#
_cell.length_a   1.000
_cell.length_b   1.000
_cell.length_c   1.000
_cell.angle_alpha   90.00
_cell.angle_beta   90.00
_cell.angle_gamma   90.00
#
_symmetry.space_group_name_H-M   'P 1'
#
loop_
_entity.id
_entity.type
_entity.pdbx_description
1 polymer ?
#
loop_
_entity_poly.entity_id
_entity_poly.type
_entity_poly.pdbx_seq_one_letter_code
_entity_poly.pdbx_strand_id
1 'polypeptide(L)'
;MLGLLVPTLASAAYSLSATEAAVLEAVLRDELDTYLQGGNSLIGARLGLPAATAETVSRAYANGPTARFPASLDVTMLIAGPVDAGKRTNGRIVSFATSGSPTVQAQLPAGLLPAPRLALACSRMELIDESPTFMDCRDGALAGKEETARLKRDLDDFYLGKPTAVQVSQLAVNISVYASLLAPGHGCPKDIETCRQAIQAVDGASQSKQLPAIVRRFQRAGLDLSPYQGDKAVAAPNR
;
A
#
# COMPACT_ATOMS: atom_id res chain seq x y z
N MET A 1 -8.44 45.96 36.62
CA MET A 1 -9.12 44.82 35.97
C MET A 1 -8.24 44.36 34.80
N LEU A 2 -7.36 43.40 35.03
CA LEU A 2 -6.62 42.74 33.95
C LEU A 2 -7.54 41.67 33.34
N GLY A 3 -7.88 41.82 32.06
CA GLY A 3 -8.59 40.81 31.30
C GLY A 3 -7.69 39.61 31.04
N LEU A 4 -8.04 38.48 31.64
CA LEU A 4 -7.51 37.18 31.27
C LEU A 4 -7.96 36.87 29.82
N LEU A 5 -7.05 37.06 28.87
CA LEU A 5 -7.15 36.43 27.55
C LEU A 5 -6.94 34.93 27.76
N VAL A 6 -8.04 34.20 27.94
CA VAL A 6 -8.02 32.74 27.85
C VAL A 6 -7.74 32.40 26.38
N PRO A 7 -6.63 31.71 26.03
CA PRO A 7 -6.45 31.23 24.67
C PRO A 7 -7.60 30.25 24.39
N THR A 8 -8.42 30.56 23.39
CA THR A 8 -9.44 29.66 22.88
C THR A 8 -8.77 28.35 22.48
N LEU A 9 -9.21 27.24 23.07
CA LEU A 9 -8.80 25.88 22.71
C LEU A 9 -8.80 25.71 21.19
N ALA A 10 -7.64 25.33 20.65
CA ALA A 10 -7.47 24.98 19.24
C ALA A 10 -8.38 23.80 18.88
N SER A 11 -9.40 24.06 18.06
CA SER A 11 -10.17 23.06 17.33
C SER A 11 -10.60 23.74 16.04
N ALA A 12 -10.25 23.28 14.84
CA ALA A 12 -10.06 21.91 14.40
C ALA A 12 -8.89 21.82 13.42
N ALA A 13 -8.13 20.73 13.46
CA ALA A 13 -7.03 20.55 12.54
C ALA A 13 -7.48 20.17 11.12
N TYR A 14 -8.49 19.31 10.91
CA TYR A 14 -9.28 19.20 9.69
C TYR A 14 -10.33 18.11 9.89
N SER A 15 -11.59 18.35 9.53
CA SER A 15 -12.60 17.28 9.53
C SER A 15 -12.86 16.84 8.10
N LEU A 16 -12.72 15.54 7.84
CA LEU A 16 -13.09 14.97 6.55
C LEU A 16 -14.59 15.15 6.31
N SER A 17 -14.93 15.50 5.07
CA SER A 17 -16.29 15.34 4.56
C SER A 17 -16.65 13.86 4.44
N ALA A 18 -17.95 13.56 4.31
CA ALA A 18 -18.42 12.18 4.11
C ALA A 18 -17.78 11.53 2.86
N THR A 19 -17.61 12.30 1.77
CA THR A 19 -16.95 11.81 0.56
C THR A 19 -15.47 11.56 0.78
N GLU A 20 -14.76 12.45 1.49
CA GLU A 20 -13.33 12.23 1.79
C GLU A 20 -13.10 11.02 2.69
N ALA A 21 -13.93 10.83 3.72
CA ALA A 21 -13.86 9.65 4.57
C ALA A 21 -14.12 8.35 3.78
N ALA A 22 -15.09 8.39 2.86
CA ALA A 22 -15.40 7.27 1.98
C ALA A 22 -14.25 6.94 1.01
N VAL A 23 -13.62 7.96 0.41
CA VAL A 23 -12.46 7.79 -0.48
C VAL A 23 -11.25 7.28 0.31
N LEU A 24 -10.99 7.82 1.50
CA LEU A 24 -9.93 7.36 2.40
C LEU A 24 -10.06 5.85 2.67
N GLU A 25 -11.26 5.40 3.05
CA GLU A 25 -11.51 3.98 3.31
C GLU A 25 -11.28 3.11 2.07
N ALA A 26 -11.77 3.55 0.91
CA ALA A 26 -11.56 2.83 -0.34
C ALA A 26 -10.09 2.74 -0.74
N VAL A 27 -9.34 3.84 -0.62
CA VAL A 27 -7.91 3.88 -0.92
C VAL A 27 -7.12 2.97 0.03
N LEU A 28 -7.39 2.99 1.33
CA LEU A 28 -6.70 2.10 2.27
C LEU A 28 -6.97 0.61 2.01
N ARG A 29 -8.18 0.27 1.57
CA ARG A 29 -8.53 -1.09 1.15
C ARG A 29 -7.79 -1.48 -0.13
N ASP A 30 -7.80 -0.60 -1.13
CA ASP A 30 -7.12 -0.83 -2.41
C ASP A 30 -5.60 -0.99 -2.25
N GLU A 31 -4.99 -0.19 -1.38
CA GLU A 31 -3.57 -0.29 -1.02
C GLU A 31 -3.24 -1.65 -0.38
N LEU A 32 -4.09 -2.11 0.55
CA LEU A 32 -3.93 -3.44 1.15
C LEU A 32 -4.15 -4.55 0.12
N ASP A 33 -5.20 -4.47 -0.70
CA ASP A 33 -5.50 -5.47 -1.72
C ASP A 33 -4.38 -5.55 -2.76
N THR A 34 -3.82 -4.42 -3.17
CA THR A 34 -2.67 -4.34 -4.08
C THR A 34 -1.44 -4.99 -3.45
N TYR A 35 -1.16 -4.70 -2.17
CA TYR A 35 -0.10 -5.35 -1.41
C TYR A 35 -0.28 -6.87 -1.38
N LEU A 36 -1.45 -7.37 -0.96
CA LEU A 36 -1.78 -8.80 -0.89
C LEU A 36 -1.74 -9.49 -2.25
N GLN A 37 -1.87 -8.73 -3.33
CA GLN A 37 -1.76 -9.22 -4.69
C GLN A 37 -0.32 -9.32 -5.19
N GLY A 38 0.67 -8.84 -4.44
CA GLY A 38 2.07 -8.77 -4.85
C GLY A 38 2.36 -7.56 -5.74
N GLY A 39 1.51 -6.53 -5.69
CA GLY A 39 1.64 -5.29 -6.44
C GLY A 39 2.40 -4.21 -5.68
N ASN A 40 2.72 -3.13 -6.41
CA ASN A 40 3.35 -1.94 -5.84
C ASN A 40 2.30 -1.14 -5.06
N SER A 41 2.49 -1.05 -3.74
CA SER A 41 1.61 -0.34 -2.81
C SER A 41 2.43 0.49 -1.82
N LEU A 42 1.83 1.53 -1.27
CA LEU A 42 2.36 2.28 -0.14
C LEU A 42 2.55 1.38 1.08
N ILE A 43 1.67 0.41 1.30
CA ILE A 43 1.81 -0.57 2.41
C ILE A 43 3.09 -1.39 2.25
N GLY A 44 3.34 -1.93 1.06
CA GLY A 44 4.60 -2.65 0.77
C GLY A 44 5.83 -1.76 0.94
N ALA A 45 5.76 -0.51 0.45
CA ALA A 45 6.85 0.45 0.58
C ALA A 45 7.15 0.80 2.04
N ARG A 46 6.11 1.02 2.88
CA ARG A 46 6.26 1.33 4.31
C ARG A 46 6.81 0.16 5.11
N LEU A 47 6.49 -1.07 4.71
CA LEU A 47 7.08 -2.28 5.28
C LEU A 47 8.52 -2.55 4.79
N GLY A 48 9.00 -1.81 3.78
CA GLY A 48 10.28 -2.09 3.13
C GLY A 48 10.29 -3.44 2.42
N LEU A 49 9.14 -3.88 1.90
CA LEU A 49 8.96 -5.17 1.25
C LEU A 49 8.69 -4.96 -0.26
N PRO A 50 9.72 -5.07 -1.11
CA PRO A 50 9.51 -5.26 -2.53
C PRO A 50 8.55 -6.43 -2.75
N ALA A 51 7.57 -6.27 -3.62
CA ALA A 51 6.56 -7.28 -3.87
C ALA A 51 6.76 -7.93 -5.24
N ALA A 52 6.53 -9.23 -5.32
CA ALA A 52 6.47 -9.97 -6.57
C ALA A 52 5.32 -10.97 -6.55
N THR A 53 4.79 -11.27 -7.73
CA THR A 53 3.89 -12.40 -7.91
C THR A 53 4.68 -13.68 -8.17
N ALA A 54 4.16 -14.81 -7.70
CA ALA A 54 4.72 -16.13 -8.01
C ALA A 54 4.85 -16.36 -9.53
N GLU A 55 3.90 -15.86 -10.31
CA GLU A 55 3.94 -15.89 -11.78
C GLU A 55 5.13 -15.10 -12.35
N THR A 56 5.41 -13.91 -11.80
CA THR A 56 6.56 -13.10 -12.24
C THR A 56 7.88 -13.76 -11.88
N VAL A 57 7.97 -14.39 -10.71
CA VAL A 57 9.15 -15.15 -10.32
C VAL A 57 9.34 -16.38 -11.21
N SER A 58 8.28 -17.17 -11.45
CA SER A 58 8.34 -18.33 -12.35
C SER A 58 8.89 -17.96 -13.72
N ARG A 59 8.37 -16.89 -14.33
CA ARG A 59 8.88 -16.39 -15.62
C ARG A 59 10.33 -15.92 -15.56
N ALA A 60 10.77 -15.32 -14.46
CA ALA A 60 12.15 -14.87 -14.29
C ALA A 60 13.15 -16.04 -14.23
N TYR A 61 12.74 -17.20 -13.73
CA TYR A 61 13.56 -18.42 -13.61
C TYR A 61 13.28 -19.46 -14.71
N ALA A 62 12.47 -19.14 -15.73
CA ALA A 62 12.10 -20.08 -16.79
C ALA A 62 13.30 -20.68 -17.55
N ASN A 63 14.41 -19.94 -17.61
CA ASN A 63 15.66 -20.37 -18.25
C ASN A 63 16.77 -20.67 -17.22
N GLY A 64 16.41 -20.91 -15.96
CA GLY A 64 17.36 -21.09 -14.86
C GLY A 64 17.91 -19.78 -14.28
N PRO A 65 18.87 -19.88 -13.33
CA PRO A 65 19.42 -18.73 -12.63
C PRO A 65 20.34 -17.88 -13.52
N THR A 66 20.33 -16.57 -13.28
CA THR A 66 21.17 -15.57 -13.99
C THR A 66 21.86 -14.64 -12.99
N ALA A 67 22.74 -13.76 -13.44
CA ALA A 67 23.34 -12.74 -12.57
C ALA A 67 22.30 -11.82 -11.90
N ARG A 68 21.16 -11.56 -12.56
CA ARG A 68 20.06 -10.76 -12.02
C ARG A 68 19.13 -11.57 -11.12
N PHE A 69 18.97 -12.85 -11.42
CA PHE A 69 18.11 -13.79 -10.71
C PHE A 69 18.94 -15.01 -10.28
N PRO A 70 19.81 -14.85 -9.26
CA PRO A 70 20.74 -15.90 -8.86
C PRO A 70 20.03 -17.08 -8.18
N ALA A 71 20.72 -18.21 -8.07
CA ALA A 71 20.18 -19.41 -7.43
C ALA A 71 19.90 -19.24 -5.92
N SER A 72 20.42 -18.20 -5.28
CA SER A 72 20.18 -17.86 -3.88
C SER A 72 20.03 -16.35 -3.73
N LEU A 73 19.04 -15.92 -2.93
CA LEU A 73 18.78 -14.52 -2.59
C LEU A 73 18.51 -14.40 -1.09
N ASP A 74 19.22 -13.48 -0.43
CA ASP A 74 18.98 -13.07 0.96
C ASP A 74 18.35 -11.68 1.00
N VAL A 75 17.17 -11.56 0.38
CA VAL A 75 16.40 -10.32 0.31
C VAL A 75 15.04 -10.54 0.95
N THR A 76 14.65 -9.63 1.84
CA THR A 76 13.29 -9.64 2.38
C THR A 76 12.32 -9.08 1.36
N MET A 77 11.37 -9.90 0.92
CA MET A 77 10.38 -9.51 -0.07
C MET A 77 9.04 -10.21 0.17
N LEU A 78 7.98 -9.62 -0.37
CA LEU A 78 6.66 -10.24 -0.41
C LEU A 78 6.55 -11.10 -1.67
N ILE A 79 6.21 -12.38 -1.49
CA ILE A 79 5.76 -13.25 -2.58
C ILE A 79 4.27 -13.53 -2.44
N ALA A 80 3.51 -13.27 -3.49
CA ALA A 80 2.06 -13.47 -3.49
C ALA A 80 1.57 -14.25 -4.70
N GLY A 81 0.52 -15.04 -4.51
CA GLY A 81 -0.09 -15.77 -5.62
C GLY A 81 -1.15 -16.78 -5.18
N PRO A 82 -1.92 -17.30 -6.14
CA PRO A 82 -2.78 -18.45 -5.92
C PRO A 82 -1.93 -19.68 -5.57
N VAL A 83 -2.43 -20.54 -4.69
CA VAL A 83 -1.77 -21.78 -4.27
C VAL A 83 -2.29 -22.93 -5.12
N ASP A 84 -1.38 -23.77 -5.63
CA ASP A 84 -1.72 -25.04 -6.27
C ASP A 84 -2.08 -26.06 -5.17
N ALA A 85 -3.38 -26.32 -5.02
CA ALA A 85 -3.89 -27.25 -4.02
C ALA A 85 -3.42 -28.71 -4.25
N GLY A 86 -3.05 -29.07 -5.47
CA GLY A 86 -2.61 -30.42 -5.85
C GLY A 86 -1.14 -30.71 -5.54
N LYS A 87 -0.34 -29.70 -5.18
CA LYS A 87 1.13 -29.80 -5.02
C LYS A 87 1.61 -29.30 -3.66
N ARG A 88 0.96 -29.75 -2.58
CA ARG A 88 1.41 -29.48 -1.20
C ARG A 88 2.37 -30.58 -0.76
N THR A 89 3.56 -30.18 -0.30
CA THR A 89 4.58 -31.12 0.19
C THR A 89 4.70 -31.01 1.71
N ASN A 90 4.42 -32.11 2.41
CA ASN A 90 4.62 -32.27 3.86
C ASN A 90 3.97 -31.20 4.77
N GLY A 91 2.95 -30.49 4.27
CA GLY A 91 2.18 -29.47 5.01
C GLY A 91 2.92 -28.16 5.32
N ARG A 92 4.25 -28.11 5.12
CA ARG A 92 5.11 -26.95 5.41
C ARG A 92 5.63 -26.24 4.17
N ILE A 93 5.59 -26.87 2.99
CA ILE A 93 5.93 -26.24 1.72
C ILE A 93 4.67 -26.21 0.85
N VAL A 94 4.36 -25.03 0.33
CA VAL A 94 3.28 -24.80 -0.63
C VAL A 94 3.85 -24.47 -1.99
N SER A 95 3.22 -25.00 -3.03
CA SER A 95 3.46 -24.59 -4.41
C SER A 95 2.45 -23.53 -4.81
N PHE A 96 2.90 -22.46 -5.45
CA PHE A 96 2.02 -21.50 -6.09
C PHE A 96 1.56 -22.01 -7.45
N ALA A 97 0.31 -21.72 -7.82
CA ALA A 97 -0.19 -21.98 -9.15
C ALA A 97 0.42 -20.96 -10.13
N THR A 98 1.23 -21.45 -11.07
CA THR A 98 1.90 -20.66 -12.12
C THR A 98 1.52 -21.21 -13.49
N SER A 99 1.50 -20.35 -14.51
CA SER A 99 1.12 -20.76 -15.87
C SER A 99 2.21 -21.61 -16.58
N GLY A 100 3.45 -21.51 -16.11
CA GLY A 100 4.61 -22.22 -16.66
C GLY A 100 5.52 -22.82 -15.59
N SER A 101 6.69 -23.27 -16.05
CA SER A 101 7.79 -23.81 -15.24
C SER A 101 8.95 -22.81 -15.11
N PRO A 102 9.70 -22.84 -13.99
CA PRO A 102 9.53 -23.72 -12.84
C PRO A 102 8.38 -23.26 -11.92
N THR A 103 7.83 -24.21 -11.14
CA THR A 103 6.86 -23.87 -10.08
C THR A 103 7.58 -23.13 -8.96
N VAL A 104 6.93 -22.10 -8.41
CA VAL A 104 7.46 -21.36 -7.27
C VAL A 104 6.90 -21.95 -5.99
N GLN A 105 7.77 -22.14 -5.00
CA GLN A 105 7.42 -22.72 -3.72
C GLN A 105 7.69 -21.75 -2.57
N ALA A 106 7.02 -21.94 -1.45
CA ALA A 106 7.33 -21.24 -0.21
C ALA A 106 7.13 -22.12 1.01
N GLN A 107 7.96 -21.90 2.02
CA GLN A 107 7.78 -22.48 3.34
C GLN A 107 6.71 -21.69 4.10
N LEU A 108 5.69 -22.38 4.63
CA LEU A 108 4.71 -21.75 5.50
C LEU A 108 5.29 -21.51 6.90
N PRO A 109 5.08 -20.32 7.50
CA PRO A 109 5.35 -20.11 8.91
C PRO A 109 4.53 -21.06 9.79
N ALA A 110 5.07 -21.40 10.95
CA ALA A 110 4.37 -22.21 11.93
C ALA A 110 3.03 -21.56 12.32
N GLY A 111 1.96 -22.35 12.33
CA GLY A 111 0.60 -21.90 12.68
C GLY A 111 -0.17 -21.22 11.56
N LEU A 112 0.44 -20.92 10.41
CA LEU A 112 -0.29 -20.40 9.26
C LEU A 112 -0.99 -21.55 8.50
N LEU A 113 -2.30 -21.45 8.36
CA LEU A 113 -3.09 -22.42 7.62
C LEU A 113 -2.97 -22.19 6.11
N PRO A 114 -2.99 -23.26 5.28
CA PRO A 114 -3.06 -23.10 3.84
C PRO A 114 -4.33 -22.35 3.41
N ALA A 115 -4.17 -21.40 2.48
CA ALA A 115 -5.27 -20.66 1.86
C ALA A 115 -5.21 -20.80 0.33
N PRO A 116 -6.32 -20.55 -0.40
CA PRO A 116 -6.33 -20.58 -1.87
C PRO A 116 -5.39 -19.55 -2.51
N ARG A 117 -5.09 -18.48 -1.78
CA ARG A 117 -4.12 -17.45 -2.14
C ARG A 117 -3.31 -17.12 -0.90
N LEU A 118 -2.01 -16.91 -1.08
CA LEU A 118 -1.11 -16.48 -0.01
C LEU A 118 -0.33 -15.24 -0.41
N ALA A 119 0.02 -14.45 0.61
CA ALA A 119 0.98 -13.37 0.55
C ALA A 119 1.95 -13.57 1.73
N LEU A 120 3.21 -13.87 1.43
CA LEU A 120 4.21 -14.27 2.41
C LEU A 120 5.40 -13.32 2.34
N ALA A 121 5.79 -12.75 3.48
CA ALA A 121 7.01 -11.96 3.58
C ALA A 121 8.17 -12.90 3.93
N CYS A 122 9.06 -13.15 2.99
CA CYS A 122 10.14 -14.13 3.12
C CYS A 122 11.49 -13.42 3.03
N SER A 123 12.47 -13.85 3.85
CA SER A 123 13.81 -13.23 3.88
C SER A 123 14.85 -13.95 3.05
N ARG A 124 14.51 -15.11 2.50
CA ARG A 124 15.43 -15.94 1.72
C ARG A 124 14.70 -16.66 0.59
N MET A 125 15.42 -16.92 -0.50
CA MET A 125 15.00 -17.78 -1.59
C MET A 125 16.17 -18.60 -2.09
N GLU A 126 15.94 -19.89 -2.33
CA GLU A 126 16.91 -20.80 -2.96
C GLU A 126 16.28 -21.59 -4.11
N LEU A 127 17.08 -21.91 -5.11
CA LEU A 127 16.70 -22.83 -6.18
C LEU A 127 16.91 -24.28 -5.70
N ILE A 128 15.82 -24.94 -5.30
CA ILE A 128 15.80 -26.34 -4.83
C ILE A 128 15.10 -27.17 -5.88
N ASP A 129 15.77 -28.21 -6.40
CA ASP A 129 15.24 -29.06 -7.48
C ASP A 129 14.66 -28.23 -8.64
N GLU A 130 15.45 -27.26 -9.11
CA GLU A 130 15.10 -26.30 -10.18
C GLU A 130 13.91 -25.37 -9.88
N SER A 131 13.37 -25.39 -8.65
CA SER A 131 12.22 -24.61 -8.22
C SER A 131 12.63 -23.48 -7.25
N PRO A 132 12.34 -22.21 -7.56
CA PRO A 132 12.55 -21.12 -6.62
C PRO A 132 11.71 -21.33 -5.35
N THR A 133 12.37 -21.52 -4.22
CA THR A 133 11.77 -21.87 -2.94
C THR A 133 12.04 -20.78 -1.93
N PHE A 134 11.00 -20.05 -1.54
CA PHE A 134 11.06 -19.00 -0.54
C PHE A 134 11.02 -19.58 0.87
N MET A 135 11.88 -19.08 1.75
CA MET A 135 12.08 -19.61 3.10
C MET A 135 12.04 -18.48 4.14
N ASP A 136 12.01 -18.87 5.42
CA ASP A 136 11.96 -17.95 6.55
C ASP A 136 10.78 -16.96 6.45
N CYS A 137 9.66 -17.47 5.93
CA CYS A 137 8.49 -16.66 5.65
C CYS A 137 7.70 -16.32 6.92
N ARG A 138 7.04 -15.16 6.88
CA ARG A 138 6.04 -14.68 7.84
C ARG A 138 4.72 -14.44 7.13
N ASP A 139 3.64 -14.36 7.91
CA ASP A 139 2.32 -14.00 7.39
C ASP A 139 2.33 -12.54 6.90
N GLY A 140 2.49 -12.38 5.58
CA GLY A 140 2.47 -11.07 4.95
C GLY A 140 1.10 -10.43 5.05
N ALA A 141 0.02 -11.21 5.04
CA ALA A 141 -1.33 -10.66 5.13
C ALA A 141 -1.62 -10.03 6.49
N LEU A 142 -1.13 -10.63 7.57
CA LEU A 142 -1.17 -10.03 8.90
C LEU A 142 -0.37 -8.72 8.94
N ALA A 143 0.88 -8.75 8.47
CA ALA A 143 1.75 -7.57 8.44
C ALA A 143 1.13 -6.41 7.64
N GLY A 144 0.54 -6.70 6.48
CA GLY A 144 -0.17 -5.72 5.66
C GLY A 144 -1.34 -5.08 6.40
N LYS A 145 -2.20 -5.88 7.06
CA LYS A 145 -3.34 -5.37 7.84
C LYS A 145 -2.89 -4.47 9.00
N GLU A 146 -1.85 -4.89 9.72
CA GLU A 146 -1.29 -4.10 10.82
C GLU A 146 -0.74 -2.76 10.33
N GLU A 147 -0.04 -2.77 9.19
CA GLU A 147 0.50 -1.55 8.59
C GLU A 147 -0.60 -0.65 8.02
N THR A 148 -1.65 -1.20 7.41
CA THR A 148 -2.83 -0.41 7.00
C THR A 148 -3.47 0.27 8.21
N ALA A 149 -3.57 -0.42 9.35
CA ALA A 149 -4.08 0.17 10.58
C ALA A 149 -3.14 1.26 11.15
N ARG A 150 -1.82 1.10 11.01
CA ARG A 150 -0.83 2.15 11.37
C ARG A 150 -0.97 3.36 10.46
N LEU A 151 -0.99 3.17 9.15
CA LEU A 151 -1.19 4.24 8.17
C LEU A 151 -2.49 5.00 8.42
N LYS A 152 -3.59 4.30 8.74
CA LYS A 152 -4.85 4.95 9.12
C LYS A 152 -4.67 5.86 10.35
N ARG A 153 -3.99 5.39 11.39
CA ARG A 153 -3.71 6.21 12.58
C ARG A 153 -2.83 7.42 12.24
N ASP A 154 -1.82 7.25 11.40
CA ASP A 154 -0.97 8.36 10.95
C ASP A 154 -1.78 9.43 10.20
N LEU A 155 -2.76 9.02 9.38
CA LEU A 155 -3.68 9.92 8.70
C LEU A 155 -4.65 10.61 9.67
N ASP A 156 -5.19 9.88 10.65
CA ASP A 156 -6.04 10.45 11.69
C ASP A 156 -5.25 11.50 12.51
N ASP A 157 -4.00 11.20 12.86
CA ASP A 157 -3.08 12.11 13.55
C ASP A 157 -2.72 13.33 12.69
N PHE A 158 -2.50 13.14 11.39
CA PHE A 158 -2.32 14.24 10.44
C PHE A 158 -3.55 15.17 10.45
N TYR A 159 -4.77 14.63 10.36
CA TYR A 159 -5.99 15.45 10.41
C TYR A 159 -6.25 16.08 11.79
N LEU A 160 -5.57 15.63 12.84
CA LEU A 160 -5.48 16.29 14.15
C LEU A 160 -4.37 17.37 14.22
N GLY A 161 -3.64 17.60 13.12
CA GLY A 161 -2.66 18.67 12.99
C GLY A 161 -1.30 18.29 13.58
N LYS A 162 -1.10 17.00 13.87
CA LYS A 162 0.18 16.52 14.37
C LYS A 162 1.22 16.45 13.24
N PRO A 163 2.52 16.54 13.57
CA PRO A 163 3.59 16.30 12.61
C PRO A 163 3.43 14.93 11.94
N THR A 164 3.72 14.87 10.64
CA THR A 164 3.52 13.65 9.86
C THR A 164 4.64 13.41 8.87
N ALA A 165 4.72 12.18 8.33
CA ALA A 165 5.63 11.85 7.24
C ALA A 165 5.13 12.40 5.90
N VAL A 166 6.06 12.63 4.97
CA VAL A 166 5.73 13.13 3.62
C VAL A 166 4.69 12.26 2.91
N GLN A 167 4.80 10.93 3.00
CA GLN A 167 3.88 10.01 2.31
C GLN A 167 2.45 10.12 2.86
N VAL A 168 2.30 10.41 4.16
CA VAL A 168 0.98 10.55 4.80
C VAL A 168 0.31 11.84 4.35
N SER A 169 1.04 12.96 4.35
CA SER A 169 0.53 14.25 3.84
C SER A 169 0.21 14.19 2.33
N GLN A 170 1.06 13.54 1.52
CA GLN A 170 0.79 13.29 0.10
C GLN A 170 -0.48 12.48 -0.11
N LEU A 171 -0.66 11.39 0.63
CA LEU A 171 -1.84 10.55 0.55
C LEU A 171 -3.11 11.32 0.95
N ALA A 172 -3.07 12.07 2.05
CA ALA A 172 -4.20 12.88 2.51
C ALA A 172 -4.62 13.95 1.50
N VAL A 173 -3.65 14.61 0.87
CA VAL A 173 -3.89 15.59 -0.21
C VAL A 173 -4.51 14.89 -1.42
N ASN A 174 -3.95 13.77 -1.87
CA ASN A 174 -4.48 13.01 -3.01
C ASN A 174 -5.93 12.56 -2.77
N ILE A 175 -6.24 12.01 -1.59
CA ILE A 175 -7.60 11.63 -1.19
C ILE A 175 -8.57 12.81 -1.32
N SER A 176 -8.17 13.98 -0.84
CA SER A 176 -9.01 15.18 -0.89
C SER A 176 -9.18 15.74 -2.31
N VAL A 177 -8.15 15.62 -3.15
CA VAL A 177 -8.24 15.95 -4.58
C VAL A 177 -9.25 15.04 -5.26
N TYR A 178 -9.11 13.72 -5.11
CA TYR A 178 -10.05 12.76 -5.71
C TYR A 178 -11.48 13.00 -5.21
N ALA A 179 -11.68 13.10 -3.90
CA ALA A 179 -12.99 13.35 -3.31
C ALA A 179 -13.67 14.62 -3.87
N SER A 180 -12.90 15.68 -4.19
CA SER A 180 -13.42 16.91 -4.78
C SER A 180 -13.85 16.79 -6.26
N LEU A 181 -13.41 15.72 -6.94
CA LEU A 181 -13.60 15.48 -8.37
C LEU A 181 -14.59 14.35 -8.66
N LEU A 182 -14.98 13.57 -7.65
CA LEU A 182 -15.94 12.49 -7.83
C LEU A 182 -17.35 13.02 -8.15
N ALA A 183 -17.96 12.46 -9.19
CA ALA A 183 -19.35 12.73 -9.53
C ALA A 183 -20.31 12.18 -8.47
N PRO A 184 -21.55 12.71 -8.35
CA PRO A 184 -22.58 12.10 -7.53
C PRO A 184 -22.79 10.61 -7.87
N GLY A 185 -23.00 9.76 -6.86
CA GLY A 185 -23.21 8.33 -7.09
C GLY A 185 -21.92 7.52 -7.33
N HIS A 186 -20.75 8.07 -7.00
CA HIS A 186 -19.42 7.47 -7.14
C HIS A 186 -19.17 6.14 -6.39
N GLY A 187 -20.17 5.49 -5.79
CA GLY A 187 -20.03 4.18 -5.13
C GLY A 187 -19.35 4.18 -3.75
N CYS A 188 -18.40 5.09 -3.46
CA CYS A 188 -17.67 5.08 -2.19
C CYS A 188 -18.59 5.35 -0.96
N PRO A 189 -18.40 4.65 0.18
CA PRO A 189 -17.54 3.49 0.39
C PRO A 189 -18.26 2.15 0.16
N LYS A 190 -19.54 2.18 -0.23
CA LYS A 190 -20.45 1.03 -0.25
C LYS A 190 -20.16 0.04 -1.38
N ASP A 191 -19.77 0.54 -2.54
CA ASP A 191 -19.35 -0.24 -3.70
C ASP A 191 -17.90 0.14 -4.04
N ILE A 192 -16.97 -0.70 -3.57
CA ILE A 192 -15.53 -0.46 -3.70
C ILE A 192 -15.08 -0.58 -5.17
N GLU A 193 -15.70 -1.45 -5.95
CA GLU A 193 -15.35 -1.60 -7.37
C GLU A 193 -15.75 -0.35 -8.16
N THR A 194 -16.99 0.09 -7.98
CA THR A 194 -17.48 1.34 -8.58
C THR A 194 -16.69 2.55 -8.07
N CYS A 195 -16.35 2.58 -6.77
CA CYS A 195 -15.52 3.63 -6.19
C CYS A 195 -14.14 3.70 -6.83
N ARG A 196 -13.46 2.56 -6.98
CA ARG A 196 -12.14 2.48 -7.61
C ARG A 196 -12.19 2.95 -9.06
N GLN A 197 -13.18 2.49 -9.82
CA GLN A 197 -13.38 2.93 -11.20
C GLN A 197 -13.60 4.44 -11.29
N ALA A 198 -14.40 5.01 -10.38
CA ALA A 198 -14.64 6.45 -10.33
C ALA A 198 -13.36 7.25 -10.01
N ILE A 199 -12.53 6.77 -9.07
CA ILE A 199 -11.23 7.38 -8.74
C ILE A 199 -10.28 7.29 -9.95
N GLN A 200 -10.20 6.13 -10.61
CA GLN A 200 -9.34 5.91 -11.78
C GLN A 200 -9.77 6.73 -13.00
N ALA A 201 -11.06 7.06 -13.11
CA ALA A 201 -11.59 7.88 -14.19
C ALA A 201 -11.27 9.38 -14.05
N VAL A 202 -10.77 9.82 -12.90
CA VAL A 202 -10.40 11.23 -12.69
C VAL A 202 -9.15 11.57 -13.50
N ASP A 203 -9.29 12.48 -14.46
CA ASP A 203 -8.18 12.89 -15.32
C ASP A 203 -7.11 13.71 -14.57
N GLY A 204 -5.84 13.53 -14.95
CA GLY A 204 -4.71 14.17 -14.27
C GLY A 204 -4.68 15.71 -14.41
N ALA A 205 -5.31 16.29 -15.43
CA ALA A 205 -5.37 17.74 -15.59
C ALA A 205 -6.33 18.35 -14.56
N SER A 206 -7.49 17.73 -14.35
CA SER A 206 -8.43 18.08 -13.28
C SER A 206 -7.81 17.95 -11.90
N GLN A 207 -7.05 16.87 -11.64
CA GLN A 207 -6.32 16.69 -10.38
C GLN A 207 -5.35 17.86 -10.13
N SER A 208 -4.53 18.18 -11.13
CA SER A 208 -3.54 19.27 -11.05
C SER A 208 -4.20 20.63 -10.82
N LYS A 209 -5.37 20.86 -11.42
CA LYS A 209 -6.14 22.10 -11.27
C LYS A 209 -6.74 22.24 -9.86
N GLN A 210 -7.17 21.14 -9.23
CA GLN A 210 -7.76 21.17 -7.90
C GLN A 210 -6.72 21.25 -6.78
N LEU A 211 -5.52 20.73 -7.01
CA LEU A 211 -4.48 20.61 -5.99
C LEU A 211 -4.22 21.90 -5.18
N PRO A 212 -4.06 23.10 -5.77
CA PRO A 212 -3.83 24.32 -5.00
C PRO A 212 -4.98 24.69 -4.05
N ALA A 213 -6.23 24.36 -4.41
CA ALA A 213 -7.38 24.63 -3.57
C ALA A 213 -7.38 23.73 -2.33
N ILE A 214 -7.05 22.45 -2.49
CA ILE A 214 -6.93 21.47 -1.40
C ILE A 214 -5.81 21.86 -0.44
N VAL A 215 -4.62 22.17 -0.96
CA VAL A 215 -3.47 22.60 -0.15
C VAL A 215 -3.81 23.83 0.68
N ARG A 216 -4.43 24.87 0.07
CA ARG A 216 -4.85 26.06 0.82
C ARG A 216 -5.90 25.75 1.89
N ARG A 217 -6.83 24.83 1.61
CA ARG A 217 -7.86 24.42 2.57
C ARG A 217 -7.23 23.74 3.79
N PHE A 218 -6.28 22.84 3.58
CA PHE A 218 -5.51 22.18 4.63
C PHE A 218 -4.67 23.17 5.47
N GLN A 219 -3.96 24.10 4.82
CA GLN A 219 -3.20 25.14 5.54
C GLN A 219 -4.09 26.04 6.40
N ARG A 220 -5.26 26.43 5.88
CA ARG A 220 -6.24 27.24 6.64
C ARG A 220 -6.82 26.49 7.85
N ALA A 221 -6.86 25.16 7.78
CA ALA A 221 -7.26 24.31 8.89
C ALA A 221 -6.11 24.07 9.89
N GLY A 222 -4.89 24.56 9.61
CA GLY A 222 -3.74 24.42 10.50
C GLY A 222 -2.98 23.11 10.35
N LEU A 223 -3.16 22.39 9.24
CA LEU A 223 -2.38 21.19 8.95
C LEU A 223 -0.94 21.55 8.54
N ASP A 224 0.04 20.83 9.10
CA ASP A 224 1.44 20.93 8.69
C ASP A 224 1.65 20.25 7.34
N LEU A 225 1.89 21.06 6.30
CA LEU A 225 2.20 20.60 4.95
C LEU A 225 3.67 20.82 4.57
N SER A 226 4.53 21.19 5.52
CA SER A 226 5.95 21.37 5.25
C SER A 226 6.62 20.11 4.67
N PRO A 227 6.29 18.87 5.09
CA PRO A 227 6.85 17.66 4.46
C PRO A 227 6.43 17.53 2.99
N TYR A 228 5.15 17.77 2.68
CA TYR A 228 4.59 17.71 1.32
C TYR A 228 5.25 18.75 0.39
N GLN A 229 5.44 19.98 0.89
CA GLN A 229 5.99 21.09 0.12
C GLN A 229 7.49 20.94 -0.11
N GLY A 230 8.24 20.47 0.88
CA GLY A 230 9.67 20.21 0.76
C GLY A 230 9.98 19.19 -0.34
N ASP A 231 9.20 18.11 -0.42
CA ASP A 231 9.38 17.09 -1.45
C ASP A 231 9.05 17.58 -2.86
N LYS A 232 7.99 18.40 -3.01
CA LYS A 232 7.68 19.05 -4.29
C LYS A 232 8.77 20.03 -4.75
N ALA A 233 9.42 20.73 -3.81
CA ALA A 233 10.53 21.62 -4.12
C ALA A 233 11.77 20.85 -4.58
N VAL A 234 12.04 19.68 -3.97
CA VAL A 234 13.14 18.79 -4.40
C VAL A 234 12.85 18.15 -5.77
N ALA A 235 11.60 17.81 -6.06
CA ALA A 235 11.18 17.22 -7.34
C ALA A 235 11.11 18.21 -8.51
N ALA A 236 11.18 19.52 -8.25
CA ALA A 236 11.28 20.56 -9.27
C ALA A 236 12.75 21.01 -9.35
N PRO A 237 13.61 20.37 -10.18
CA PRO A 237 14.96 20.88 -10.36
C PRO A 237 14.88 22.30 -10.94
N ASN A 238 15.65 23.22 -10.35
CA ASN A 238 15.78 24.63 -10.71
C ASN A 238 15.50 24.88 -12.20
N ARG A 239 14.43 25.64 -12.47
CA ARG A 239 14.30 26.34 -13.75
C ARG A 239 15.32 27.47 -13.84
#